data_AF-A0A8R2NSA0-F1
#
_entry.id   AF-A0A8R2NSA0-F1
#
_cell.length_a   1.000
_cell.length_b   1.000
_cell.length_c   1.000
_cell.angle_alpha   90.00
_cell.angle_beta   90.00
_cell.angle_gamma   90.00
#
_symmetry.space_group_name_H-M   'P 1'
#
loop_
_entity.id
_entity.type
_entity.pdbx_description
1 polymer ?
#
loop_
_entity_poly.entity_id
_entity_poly.type
_entity_poly.pdbx_seq_one_letter_code
_entity_poly.pdbx_strand_id
1 'polypeptide(L)'
;MLHSPVETPKISSFGSLVSPGRETSVEIHPTVGMATPTLAEIEKEKRQCVYSAEKQLRFYKTYTQRNCILECEANFTLTFCQCVMYYMPSTILLNLLFR
;
A
#
# COMPACT_ATOMS: atom_id res chain seq x y z
N MET A 1 -12.49 -10.38 -0.58
CA MET A 1 -11.48 -9.32 -0.35
C MET A 1 -11.01 -8.85 -1.71
N LEU A 2 -11.11 -7.55 -1.97
CA LEU A 2 -10.67 -6.95 -3.23
C LEU A 2 -9.67 -5.83 -2.91
N HIS A 3 -8.52 -5.82 -3.57
CA HIS A 3 -7.51 -4.78 -3.40
C HIS A 3 -6.67 -4.64 -4.67
N SER A 4 -5.94 -3.53 -4.76
CA SER A 4 -4.97 -3.30 -5.84
C SER A 4 -3.79 -4.29 -5.75
N PRO A 5 -3.30 -4.86 -6.87
CA PRO A 5 -2.20 -5.83 -6.86
C PRO A 5 -0.85 -5.21 -6.45
N VAL A 6 -0.71 -3.88 -6.49
CA VAL A 6 0.51 -3.19 -6.05
C VAL A 6 0.51 -2.84 -4.55
N GLU A 7 -0.56 -3.19 -3.83
CA GLU A 7 -0.71 -2.94 -2.40
C GLU A 7 -0.82 -4.24 -1.62
N THR A 8 -0.31 -4.25 -0.39
CA THR A 8 -0.48 -5.39 0.50
C THR A 8 -1.94 -5.55 0.95
N PRO A 9 -2.50 -6.77 0.88
CA PRO A 9 -3.86 -7.04 1.35
C PRO A 9 -4.01 -6.71 2.85
N LYS A 10 -5.00 -5.89 3.21
CA LYS A 10 -5.43 -5.69 4.61
C LYS A 10 -6.90 -6.09 4.78
N ILE A 11 -7.12 -7.31 5.27
CA ILE A 11 -8.47 -7.86 5.44
C ILE A 11 -9.31 -7.04 6.43
N SER A 12 -8.68 -6.44 7.45
CA SER A 12 -9.37 -5.59 8.42
C SER A 12 -9.97 -4.32 7.81
N SER A 13 -9.52 -3.92 6.61
CA SER A 13 -9.98 -2.71 5.93
C SER A 13 -10.79 -3.01 4.66
N PHE A 14 -10.48 -4.10 3.94
CA PHE A 14 -11.07 -4.43 2.62
C PHE A 14 -11.65 -5.85 2.56
N GLY A 15 -11.93 -6.44 3.74
CA GLY A 15 -12.56 -7.74 3.86
C GLY A 15 -14.06 -7.67 3.53
N SER A 16 -14.54 -8.67 2.81
CA SER A 16 -15.97 -8.88 2.59
C SER A 16 -16.29 -10.28 3.09
N LEU A 17 -17.33 -10.40 3.92
CA LEU A 17 -17.78 -11.68 4.44
C LEU A 17 -18.70 -12.35 3.43
N VAL A 18 -18.49 -13.65 3.23
CA VAL A 18 -19.32 -14.49 2.36
C VAL A 18 -19.87 -15.63 3.20
N SER A 19 -21.18 -15.85 3.11
CA SER A 19 -21.85 -16.89 3.89
C SER A 19 -21.67 -18.27 3.26
N PRO A 20 -21.45 -19.32 4.05
CA PRO A 20 -21.39 -20.69 3.54
C PRO A 20 -22.75 -21.15 3.00
N GLY A 21 -22.74 -22.06 2.03
CA GLY A 21 -23.96 -22.68 1.46
C GLY A 21 -24.79 -21.76 0.55
N ARG A 22 -24.24 -20.61 0.15
CA ARG A 22 -24.89 -19.67 -0.78
C ARG A 22 -23.98 -19.35 -1.94
N GLU A 23 -24.57 -19.24 -3.13
CA GLU A 23 -23.91 -18.61 -4.27
C GLU A 23 -23.93 -17.08 -4.07
N THR A 24 -22.76 -16.45 -4.21
CA THR A 24 -22.62 -14.99 -4.06
C THR A 24 -21.97 -14.46 -5.33
N SER A 25 -22.70 -13.63 -6.08
CA SER A 25 -22.18 -12.90 -7.24
C SER A 25 -21.77 -11.49 -6.81
N VAL A 26 -20.58 -11.05 -7.21
CA VAL A 26 -20.01 -9.74 -6.86
C VAL A 26 -19.63 -9.00 -8.13
N GLU A 27 -20.30 -7.89 -8.40
CA GLU A 27 -19.93 -6.97 -9.45
C GLU A 27 -18.81 -6.03 -8.97
N ILE A 28 -17.83 -5.80 -9.83
CA ILE A 28 -16.63 -5.01 -9.49
C ILE A 28 -16.53 -3.81 -10.42
N HIS A 29 -16.57 -2.61 -9.86
CA HIS A 29 -16.30 -1.36 -10.57
C HIS A 29 -14.96 -0.76 -10.10
N PRO A 30 -13.83 -1.08 -10.77
CA PRO A 30 -12.54 -0.53 -10.38
C PRO A 30 -12.47 0.95 -10.74
N THR A 31 -11.96 1.76 -9.81
CA THR A 31 -11.62 3.17 -10.07
C THR A 31 -10.13 3.36 -9.86
N VAL A 32 -9.45 3.98 -10.82
CA VAL A 32 -8.01 4.23 -10.77
C VAL A 32 -7.77 5.73 -10.80
N GLY A 33 -7.23 6.26 -9.70
CA GLY A 33 -6.75 7.65 -9.64
C GLY A 33 -5.26 7.70 -9.92
N MET A 34 -4.85 8.37 -11.00
CA MET A 34 -3.44 8.66 -11.28
C MET A 34 -3.24 10.17 -11.41
N ALA A 35 -2.07 10.64 -10.99
CA ALA A 35 -1.68 12.02 -11.22
C ALA A 35 -1.43 12.23 -12.73
N THR A 36 -1.99 13.30 -13.29
CA THR A 36 -1.83 13.63 -14.72
C THR A 36 -0.39 14.06 -15.00
N PRO A 37 0.25 13.66 -16.11
CA PRO A 37 1.67 13.97 -16.37
C PRO A 37 2.02 15.47 -16.31
N THR A 38 1.06 16.34 -16.66
CA THR A 38 1.19 17.80 -16.61
C THR A 38 1.47 18.35 -15.21
N LEU A 39 1.08 17.64 -14.15
CA LEU A 39 1.37 18.06 -12.78
C LEU A 39 2.85 17.88 -12.42
N ALA A 40 3.64 17.13 -13.19
CA ALA A 40 5.07 16.97 -12.94
C ALA A 40 5.85 18.28 -13.07
N GLU A 41 5.32 19.26 -13.82
CA GLU A 41 5.92 20.60 -13.96
C GLU A 41 5.71 21.48 -12.72
N ILE A 42 4.72 21.15 -11.89
CA ILE A 42 4.42 21.88 -10.67
C ILE A 42 5.29 21.33 -9.54
N GLU A 43 5.96 22.24 -8.82
CA GLU A 43 6.71 21.90 -7.62
C GLU A 43 5.89 21.03 -6.67
N LYS A 44 6.54 20.00 -6.14
CA LYS A 44 5.94 18.97 -5.28
C LYS A 44 5.17 19.56 -4.11
N GLU A 45 5.74 20.59 -3.50
CA GLU A 45 5.18 21.33 -2.35
C GLU A 45 3.90 22.06 -2.71
N LYS A 46 3.68 22.43 -3.98
CA LYS A 46 2.45 23.09 -4.42
C LYS A 46 1.36 22.10 -4.77
N ARG A 47 1.70 20.98 -5.44
CA ARG A 47 0.71 19.98 -5.88
C ARG A 47 0.35 18.92 -4.84
N GLN A 48 1.12 18.80 -3.76
CA GLN A 48 0.82 17.94 -2.61
C GLN A 48 0.65 16.43 -2.94
N CYS A 49 1.14 15.99 -4.09
CA CYS A 49 1.18 14.58 -4.51
C CYS A 49 2.53 14.26 -5.13
N VAL A 50 2.86 12.98 -5.24
CA VAL A 50 4.17 12.52 -5.71
C VAL A 50 4.01 11.38 -6.69
N TYR A 51 4.87 11.33 -7.70
CA TYR A 51 4.99 10.18 -8.60
C TYR A 51 5.93 9.13 -8.01
N SER A 52 5.78 7.88 -8.44
CA SER A 52 6.66 6.77 -8.04
C SER A 52 8.14 7.03 -8.32
N ALA A 53 8.46 7.79 -9.38
CA ALA A 53 9.84 8.17 -9.69
C ALA A 53 10.44 9.17 -8.68
N GLU A 54 9.61 9.94 -7.97
CA GLU A 54 10.04 11.02 -7.07
C GLU A 54 10.12 10.57 -5.61
N LYS A 55 9.42 9.49 -5.27
CA LYS A 55 9.41 8.91 -3.93
C LYS A 55 9.60 7.40 -4.03
N GLN A 56 10.85 6.98 -3.86
CA GLN A 56 11.17 5.58 -3.67
C GLN A 56 10.84 5.17 -2.23
N LEU A 57 10.17 4.04 -2.11
CA LEU A 57 9.83 3.37 -0.87
C LEU A 57 10.86 2.25 -0.62
N ARG A 58 11.13 1.93 0.64
CA ARG A 58 12.21 0.98 1.00
C ARG A 58 11.83 -0.48 0.75
N PHE A 59 10.57 -0.80 0.98
CA PHE A 59 10.00 -2.14 0.96
C PHE A 59 9.05 -2.37 -0.21
N TYR A 60 8.55 -1.30 -0.84
CA TYR A 60 7.64 -1.37 -1.98
C TYR A 60 8.27 -0.83 -3.27
N LYS A 61 8.05 -1.52 -4.39
CA LYS A 61 8.54 -1.10 -5.71
C LYS A 61 7.78 0.10 -6.29
N THR A 62 6.48 0.18 -6.01
CA THR A 62 5.58 1.21 -6.56
C THR A 62 5.05 2.07 -5.44
N TYR A 63 5.15 3.38 -5.60
CA TYR A 63 4.52 4.32 -4.68
C TYR A 63 3.00 4.24 -4.81
N THR A 64 2.34 3.95 -3.68
CA THR A 64 0.96 4.32 -3.44
C THR A 64 0.91 5.06 -2.11
N GLN A 65 -0.12 5.87 -1.89
CA GLN A 65 -0.31 6.55 -0.61
C GLN A 65 -0.30 5.54 0.55
N ARG A 66 -0.92 4.38 0.35
CA ARG A 66 -1.04 3.34 1.37
C ARG A 66 0.28 2.63 1.65
N ASN A 67 1.04 2.28 0.62
CA ASN A 67 2.38 1.71 0.80
C ASN A 67 3.28 2.69 1.59
N CYS A 68 3.21 3.99 1.28
CA CYS A 68 3.95 5.01 2.00
C CYS A 68 3.54 5.11 3.48
N ILE A 69 2.24 5.07 3.79
CA ILE A 69 1.74 5.10 5.17
C ILE A 69 2.19 3.84 5.93
N LEU A 70 2.10 2.66 5.33
CA LEU A 70 2.53 1.42 5.97
C LEU A 70 4.03 1.39 6.29
N GLU A 71 4.88 1.91 5.41
CA GLU A 71 6.30 2.07 5.73
C GLU A 71 6.54 3.08 6.85
N CYS A 72 5.78 4.18 6.86
CA CYS A 72 5.86 5.20 7.90
C CYS A 72 5.49 4.60 9.27
N GLU A 73 4.37 3.86 9.35
CA GLU A 73 3.91 3.16 10.55
C GLU A 73 4.94 2.13 11.02
N ALA A 74 5.50 1.34 10.09
CA ALA A 74 6.52 0.35 10.41
C ALA A 74 7.79 1.00 10.96
N ASN A 75 8.26 2.09 10.34
CA ASN A 75 9.45 2.82 10.77
C ASN A 75 9.25 3.48 12.14
N PHE A 76 8.08 4.11 12.35
CA PHE A 76 7.73 4.70 13.63
C PHE A 76 7.70 3.66 14.75
N THR A 77 7.00 2.54 14.52
CA THR A 77 6.89 1.45 15.51
C THR A 77 8.25 0.83 15.79
N LEU A 78 9.08 0.61 14.78
CA LEU A 78 10.43 0.09 14.96
C LEU A 78 11.31 1.04 15.79
N THR A 79 11.23 2.35 15.53
CA THR A 79 12.04 3.34 16.26
C THR A 79 11.61 3.45 17.72
N PHE A 80 10.30 3.50 17.97
CA PHE A 80 9.75 3.74 19.31
C PHE A 80 9.67 2.46 20.16
N CYS A 81 9.20 1.36 19.58
CA CYS A 81 8.93 0.10 20.28
C CYS A 81 10.02 -0.97 20.09
N GLN A 82 10.99 -0.75 19.18
CA GLN A 82 12.01 -1.75 18.80
C GLN A 82 11.41 -3.05 18.21
N CYS A 83 10.18 -2.99 17.70
CA CYS A 83 9.50 -4.10 17.05
C CYS A 83 8.54 -3.61 15.95
N VAL A 84 8.06 -4.54 15.12
CA VAL A 84 7.06 -4.28 14.07
C VAL A 84 5.97 -5.33 14.13
N MET A 85 4.77 -4.99 13.66
CA MET A 85 3.69 -5.97 13.53
C MET A 85 4.00 -6.98 12.43
N TYR A 86 3.49 -8.21 12.55
CA TYR A 86 3.78 -9.30 11.61
C TYR A 86 3.39 -9.00 10.15
N TYR A 87 2.41 -8.13 9.93
CA TYR A 87 1.93 -7.72 8.61
C TYR A 87 2.64 -6.46 8.06
N MET A 88 3.45 -5.79 8.88
CA MET A 88 4.16 -4.57 8.46
C MET A 88 5.41 -4.93 7.66
N PRO A 89 5.80 -4.09 6.69
CA PRO A 89 7.02 -4.32 5.94
C PRO A 89 8.25 -4.21 6.85
N SER A 90 9.16 -5.18 6.77
CA SER A 90 10.41 -5.19 7.54
C SER A 90 11.55 -5.88 6.81
N THR A 91 12.79 -5.55 7.16
CA THR A 91 14.00 -6.13 6.54
C THR A 91 14.12 -7.63 6.79
N ILE A 92 13.60 -8.12 7.91
CA ILE A 92 13.55 -9.57 8.22
C ILE A 92 12.65 -10.31 7.22
N LEU A 93 11.52 -9.70 6.82
CA LEU A 93 10.60 -10.28 5.84
C LEU A 93 11.10 -10.19 4.39
N LEU A 94 11.86 -9.13 4.04
CA LEU A 94 12.47 -8.98 2.71
C LEU A 94 13.40 -10.16 2.37
N ASN A 95 14.15 -10.67 3.36
CA ASN A 95 15.06 -11.81 3.16
C ASN A 95 14.33 -13.16 3.01
N LEU A 96 13.04 -13.24 3.40
CA LEU A 96 12.23 -14.46 3.30
C LEU A 96 11.38 -14.52 2.02
N LEU A 97 11.06 -13.36 1.40
CA LEU A 97 10.24 -13.29 0.18
C LEU A 97 11.06 -13.30 -1.13
N PHE A 98 12.38 -13.06 -1.06
CA PHE A 98 13.31 -13.10 -2.19
C PHE A 98 14.28 -14.28 -2.12
N ARG A 99 13.86 -15.38 -1.48
CA ARG A 99 14.56 -16.67 -1.51
C ARG A 99 13.71 -17.71 -2.22
#